data_AF-A0A7X8V8X0-F1
#
_entry.id   AF-A0A7X8V8X0-F1
#
_cell.length_a   1.000
_cell.length_b   1.000
_cell.length_c   1.000
_cell.angle_alpha   90.00
_cell.angle_beta   90.00
_cell.angle_gamma   90.00
#
_symmetry.space_group_name_H-M   'P 1'
#
loop_
_entity.id
_entity.type
_entity.pdbx_description
1 polymer ?
#
loop_
_entity_poly.entity_id
_entity_poly.type
_entity_poly.pdbx_seq_one_letter_code
_entity_poly.pdbx_strand_id
1 'polypeptide(L)'
;IDGAKSAIAGAVIVGVARGVYWVLDAGNVNATIVYYAIEMLKGTSPLVAGMGIVIIVTLLDGLIPSGSGKGALLSPILVPIGLSLGLSHQSTVLAYQFGDGIANMFWFSYGTLLIFLNYGKVPIERWYKFFLPLMGIFFILAFIFLAVAINIGF
;
A
#
# COMPACT_ATOMS: atom_id res chain seq x y z
N ILE A 1 22.27 25.94 8.18
CA ILE A 1 21.02 26.44 7.55
C ILE A 1 20.82 25.80 6.17
N ASP A 2 21.88 25.58 5.39
CA ASP A 2 21.77 25.01 4.03
C ASP A 2 21.10 23.62 3.97
N GLY A 3 21.35 22.73 4.93
CA GLY A 3 20.69 21.43 4.99
C GLY A 3 19.19 21.49 5.30
N ALA A 4 18.73 22.51 6.03
CA ALA A 4 17.30 22.73 6.26
C ALA A 4 16.63 23.30 5.00
N LYS A 5 17.34 24.14 4.24
CA LYS A 5 16.85 24.78 3.02
C LYS A 5 16.49 23.76 1.93
N SER A 6 17.24 22.65 1.80
CA SER A 6 16.92 21.56 0.87
C SER A 6 15.72 20.72 1.32
N ALA A 7 15.47 20.61 2.63
CA ALA A 7 14.37 19.83 3.19
C ALA A 7 13.01 20.54 3.15
N ILE A 8 12.97 21.88 3.15
CA ILE A 8 11.72 22.67 3.18
C ILE A 8 10.83 22.37 1.97
N ALA A 9 11.40 22.25 0.77
CA ALA A 9 10.61 21.96 -0.43
C ALA A 9 9.91 20.59 -0.35
N GLY A 10 10.62 19.57 0.14
CA GLY A 10 10.05 18.24 0.39
C GLY A 10 8.97 18.27 1.48
N ALA A 11 9.22 18.99 2.57
CA ALA A 11 8.27 19.12 3.68
C ALA A 11 6.94 19.76 3.26
N VAL A 12 6.96 20.79 2.39
CA VAL A 12 5.75 21.43 1.86
C VAL A 12 4.94 20.45 1.00
N ILE A 13 5.59 19.69 0.12
CA ILE A 13 4.93 18.66 -0.70
C ILE A 13 4.27 17.60 0.17
N VAL A 14 4.96 17.14 1.23
CA VAL A 14 4.42 16.18 2.20
C VAL A 14 3.21 16.76 2.94
N GLY A 15 3.27 18.02 3.35
CA GLY A 15 2.16 18.72 4.01
C GLY A 15 0.90 18.80 3.14
N VAL A 16 1.05 19.13 1.85
CA VAL A 16 -0.07 19.16 0.90
C VAL A 16 -0.66 17.77 0.69
N ALA A 17 0.18 16.76 0.48
CA ALA A 17 -0.27 15.37 0.32
C ALA A 17 -1.07 14.89 1.56
N ARG A 18 -0.62 15.26 2.77
CA ARG A 18 -1.35 14.95 4.01
C ARG A 18 -2.66 15.72 4.14
N GLY A 19 -2.74 16.96 3.66
CA GLY A 19 -3.99 17.72 3.61
C GLY A 19 -5.05 17.05 2.73
N VAL A 20 -4.66 16.59 1.54
CA VAL A 20 -5.57 15.86 0.62
C VAL A 20 -6.08 14.57 1.28
N TYR A 21 -5.19 13.80 1.90
CA TYR A 21 -5.58 12.60 2.65
C TYR A 21 -6.63 12.93 3.72
N TRP A 22 -6.41 13.97 4.52
CA TRP A 22 -7.31 14.32 5.63
C TRP A 22 -8.72 14.68 5.15
N VAL A 23 -8.84 15.39 4.02
CA VAL A 23 -10.13 15.73 3.42
C VAL A 23 -10.87 14.48 2.94
N LEU A 24 -10.16 13.55 2.27
CA LEU A 24 -10.75 12.29 1.80
C LEU A 24 -11.20 11.38 2.95
N ASP A 25 -10.44 11.39 4.04
CA ASP A 25 -10.72 10.63 5.24
C ASP A 25 -11.94 11.21 5.98
N ALA A 26 -11.97 12.53 6.21
CA ALA A 26 -13.10 13.23 6.82
C ALA A 26 -14.40 13.07 6.03
N GLY A 27 -14.30 12.93 4.71
CA GLY A 27 -15.44 12.68 3.82
C GLY A 27 -15.92 11.23 3.76
N ASN A 28 -15.31 10.29 4.50
CA ASN A 28 -15.56 8.83 4.38
C ASN A 28 -15.41 8.26 2.95
N VAL A 29 -14.69 8.96 2.07
CA VAL A 29 -14.48 8.55 0.68
C VAL A 29 -13.58 7.32 0.63
N ASN A 30 -12.53 7.30 1.46
CA ASN A 30 -11.58 6.20 1.58
C ASN A 30 -12.29 4.87 1.92
N ALA A 31 -13.16 4.89 2.93
CA ALA A 31 -13.91 3.70 3.36
C ALA A 31 -14.83 3.16 2.25
N THR A 32 -15.43 4.05 1.46
CA THR A 32 -16.32 3.69 0.35
C THR A 32 -15.56 3.01 -0.79
N ILE A 33 -14.42 3.60 -1.22
CA ILE A 33 -13.56 3.03 -2.27
C ILE A 33 -13.07 1.64 -1.86
N VAL A 34 -12.63 1.51 -0.61
CA VAL A 34 -12.16 0.24 -0.02
C VAL A 34 -13.27 -0.80 -0.05
N TYR A 35 -14.47 -0.45 0.41
CA TYR A 35 -15.60 -1.37 0.48
C TYR A 35 -15.91 -1.95 -0.90
N TYR A 36 -16.07 -1.09 -1.91
CA TYR A 36 -16.34 -1.54 -3.27
C TYR A 36 -15.18 -2.33 -3.88
N ALA A 37 -13.94 -1.91 -3.67
CA ALA A 37 -12.77 -2.63 -4.19
C ALA A 37 -12.69 -4.06 -3.63
N ILE A 38 -12.93 -4.23 -2.33
CA ILE A 38 -12.91 -5.54 -1.69
C ILE A 38 -14.16 -6.35 -2.05
N GLU A 39 -15.32 -5.70 -2.25
CA GLU A 39 -16.54 -6.37 -2.71
C GLU A 39 -16.39 -7.03 -4.08
N MET A 40 -15.52 -6.49 -4.96
CA MET A 40 -15.16 -7.12 -6.23
C MET A 40 -14.46 -8.48 -6.06
N LEU A 41 -13.94 -8.79 -4.88
CA LEU A 41 -13.30 -10.08 -4.59
C LEU A 41 -14.30 -11.15 -4.10
N LYS A 42 -15.57 -10.79 -3.82
CA LYS A 42 -16.58 -11.73 -3.35
C LYS A 42 -16.78 -12.88 -4.34
N GLY A 43 -16.77 -14.12 -3.83
CA GLY A 43 -16.97 -15.33 -4.63
C GLY A 43 -15.73 -15.81 -5.40
N THR A 44 -14.58 -15.16 -5.24
CA THR A 44 -13.31 -15.63 -5.81
C THR A 44 -12.67 -16.72 -4.95
N SER A 45 -11.73 -17.48 -5.53
CA SER A 45 -10.95 -18.47 -4.76
C SER A 45 -10.04 -17.77 -3.73
N PRO A 46 -9.67 -18.43 -2.61
CA PRO A 46 -8.81 -17.84 -1.58
C PRO A 46 -7.50 -17.27 -2.14
N LEU A 47 -6.88 -17.96 -3.10
CA LEU A 47 -5.66 -17.52 -3.74
C LEU A 47 -5.85 -16.21 -4.53
N VAL A 48 -6.92 -16.13 -5.31
CA VAL A 48 -7.26 -14.94 -6.10
C VAL A 48 -7.64 -13.78 -5.18
N ALA A 49 -8.39 -14.06 -4.11
CA ALA A 49 -8.71 -13.07 -3.10
C ALA A 49 -7.45 -12.49 -2.44
N GLY A 50 -6.51 -13.34 -2.01
CA GLY A 50 -5.25 -12.90 -1.42
C GLY A 50 -4.42 -12.02 -2.36
N MET A 51 -4.24 -12.44 -3.62
CA MET A 51 -3.54 -11.63 -4.63
C MET A 51 -4.28 -10.32 -4.93
N GLY A 52 -5.61 -10.36 -4.98
CA GLY A 52 -6.45 -9.18 -5.18
C GLY A 52 -6.29 -8.17 -4.05
N ILE A 53 -6.25 -8.64 -2.79
CA ILE A 53 -5.98 -7.79 -1.62
C ILE A 53 -4.63 -7.08 -1.76
N VAL A 54 -3.57 -7.79 -2.15
CA VAL A 54 -2.24 -7.19 -2.36
C VAL A 54 -2.33 -6.03 -3.37
N ILE A 55 -2.95 -6.27 -4.53
CA ILE A 55 -3.08 -5.25 -5.60
C ILE A 55 -3.93 -4.06 -5.14
N ILE A 56 -5.08 -4.32 -4.52
CA ILE A 56 -5.97 -3.26 -4.01
C ILE A 56 -5.24 -2.40 -2.99
N VAL A 57 -4.55 -3.01 -2.03
CA VAL A 57 -3.80 -2.29 -0.99
C VAL A 57 -2.64 -1.49 -1.61
N THR A 58 -1.96 -2.03 -2.62
CA THR A 58 -0.95 -1.29 -3.37
C THR A 58 -1.53 -0.06 -4.04
N LEU A 59 -2.70 -0.14 -4.69
CA LEU A 59 -3.33 1.01 -5.34
C LEU A 59 -3.81 2.05 -4.30
N LEU A 60 -4.40 1.59 -3.20
CA LEU A 60 -4.87 2.43 -2.11
C LEU A 60 -3.73 3.15 -1.39
N ASP A 61 -2.53 2.59 -1.38
CA ASP A 61 -1.35 3.22 -0.78
C ASP A 61 -1.01 4.58 -1.42
N GLY A 62 -1.31 4.73 -2.72
CA GLY A 62 -1.17 6.02 -3.41
C GLY A 62 -2.03 7.12 -2.79
N LEU A 63 -3.21 6.76 -2.27
CA LEU A 63 -4.16 7.66 -1.61
C LEU A 63 -3.88 7.78 -0.11
N ILE A 64 -3.46 6.68 0.52
CA ILE A 64 -3.25 6.54 1.97
C ILE A 64 -1.83 6.02 2.23
N PRO A 65 -0.82 6.91 2.20
CA PRO A 65 0.60 6.53 2.32
C PRO A 65 1.03 6.19 3.76
N SER A 66 0.07 5.96 4.65
CA SER A 66 0.29 5.80 6.09
C SER A 66 -0.03 4.36 6.49
N GLY A 67 0.97 3.48 6.56
CA GLY A 67 0.76 2.06 6.87
C GLY A 67 -0.02 1.80 8.16
N SER A 68 0.22 2.57 9.24
CA SER A 68 -0.53 2.43 10.49
C SER A 68 -1.98 2.94 10.42
N GLY A 69 -2.21 4.07 9.75
CA GLY A 69 -3.54 4.66 9.56
C GLY A 69 -4.39 3.82 8.60
N LYS A 70 -3.79 3.35 7.51
CA LYS A 70 -4.41 2.42 6.58
C LYS A 70 -4.71 1.09 7.26
N GLY A 71 -3.79 0.55 8.04
CA GLY A 71 -4.00 -0.69 8.78
C GLY A 71 -5.19 -0.58 9.74
N ALA A 72 -5.28 0.49 10.51
CA ALA A 72 -6.41 0.75 11.41
C ALA A 72 -7.74 0.91 10.66
N LEU A 73 -7.74 1.59 9.51
CA LEU A 73 -8.92 1.81 8.68
C LEU A 73 -9.39 0.53 7.96
N LEU A 74 -8.45 -0.23 7.39
CA LEU A 74 -8.75 -1.37 6.54
C LEU A 74 -9.00 -2.65 7.34
N SER A 75 -8.32 -2.86 8.47
CA SER A 75 -8.43 -4.13 9.23
C SER A 75 -9.88 -4.54 9.57
N PRO A 76 -10.76 -3.63 10.03
CA PRO A 76 -12.16 -3.98 10.34
C PRO A 76 -12.97 -4.45 9.12
N ILE A 77 -12.56 -4.10 7.90
CA ILE A 77 -13.26 -4.44 6.66
C ILE A 77 -12.59 -5.65 6.00
N LEU A 78 -11.27 -5.63 5.95
CA LEU A 78 -10.43 -6.53 5.18
C LEU A 78 -10.32 -7.90 5.87
N VAL A 79 -10.27 -7.96 7.21
CA VAL A 79 -10.26 -9.23 7.95
C VAL A 79 -11.56 -10.02 7.79
N PRO A 80 -12.77 -9.45 8.05
CA PRO A 80 -14.01 -10.20 7.86
C PRO A 80 -14.22 -10.71 6.43
N ILE A 81 -13.83 -9.92 5.43
CA ILE A 81 -13.96 -10.32 4.03
C ILE A 81 -12.90 -11.36 3.65
N GLY A 82 -11.67 -11.25 4.14
CA GLY A 82 -10.66 -12.28 3.96
C GLY A 82 -11.14 -13.64 4.48
N LEU A 83 -11.75 -13.66 5.67
CA LEU A 83 -12.32 -14.87 6.27
C LEU A 83 -13.48 -15.43 5.45
N SER A 84 -14.38 -14.57 4.94
CA SER A 84 -15.50 -15.03 4.10
C SER A 84 -15.05 -15.59 2.74
N LEU A 85 -13.84 -15.23 2.31
CA LEU A 85 -13.17 -15.73 1.11
C LEU A 85 -12.27 -16.95 1.37
N GLY A 86 -12.27 -17.49 2.60
CA GLY A 86 -11.51 -18.68 2.97
C GLY A 86 -10.02 -18.43 3.27
N LEU A 87 -9.62 -17.17 3.48
CA LEU A 87 -8.30 -16.84 4.02
C LEU A 87 -8.32 -16.92 5.55
N SER A 88 -7.17 -17.21 6.17
CA SER A 88 -7.00 -17.03 7.61
C SER A 88 -6.83 -15.54 7.96
N HIS A 89 -6.85 -15.23 9.26
CA HIS A 89 -6.51 -13.88 9.73
C HIS A 89 -5.07 -13.50 9.32
N GLN A 90 -4.15 -14.44 9.46
CA GLN A 90 -2.72 -14.24 9.26
C GLN A 90 -2.40 -14.06 7.77
N SER A 91 -2.97 -14.89 6.90
CA SER A 91 -2.84 -14.78 5.44
C SER A 91 -3.45 -13.47 4.93
N THR A 92 -4.56 -13.02 5.54
CA THR A 92 -5.17 -11.73 5.21
C THR A 92 -4.28 -10.54 5.60
N VAL A 93 -3.70 -10.56 6.80
CA VAL A 93 -2.73 -9.54 7.25
C VAL A 93 -1.44 -9.59 6.42
N LEU A 94 -0.99 -10.78 6.02
CA LEU A 94 0.18 -10.95 5.15
C LEU A 94 -0.04 -10.33 3.76
N ALA A 95 -1.21 -10.57 3.16
CA ALA A 95 -1.59 -9.94 1.88
C ALA A 95 -1.61 -8.40 2.00
N TYR A 96 -2.16 -7.87 3.10
CA TYR A 96 -2.11 -6.44 3.39
C TYR A 96 -0.66 -5.91 3.48
N GLN A 97 0.20 -6.60 4.24
CA GLN A 97 1.60 -6.17 4.45
C GLN A 97 2.41 -6.20 3.16
N PHE A 98 2.23 -7.19 2.29
CA PHE A 98 2.88 -7.21 0.98
C PHE A 98 2.41 -6.06 0.10
N GLY A 99 1.09 -5.79 0.07
CA GLY A 99 0.54 -4.67 -0.68
C GLY A 99 1.05 -3.32 -0.21
N ASP A 100 1.12 -3.10 1.11
CA ASP A 100 1.59 -1.87 1.74
C ASP A 100 3.12 -1.68 1.60
N GLY A 101 3.89 -2.71 1.96
CA GLY A 101 5.36 -2.62 1.98
C GLY A 101 5.96 -2.36 0.61
N ILE A 102 5.46 -3.01 -0.44
CA ILE A 102 5.96 -2.83 -1.81
C ILE A 102 5.58 -1.44 -2.34
N ALA A 103 4.35 -0.99 -2.05
CA ALA A 103 3.80 0.25 -2.60
C ALA A 103 4.45 1.53 -2.04
N ASN A 104 4.93 1.49 -0.79
CA ASN A 104 5.64 2.63 -0.17
C ASN A 104 6.90 3.06 -0.94
N MET A 105 7.52 2.15 -1.70
CA MET A 105 8.69 2.46 -2.54
C MET A 105 8.33 2.96 -3.96
N PHE A 106 7.04 2.90 -4.30
CA PHE A 106 6.49 3.28 -5.59
C PHE A 106 5.76 4.63 -5.53
N TRP A 107 4.86 4.84 -4.57
CA TRP A 107 4.04 6.05 -4.59
C TRP A 107 4.80 7.29 -4.14
N PHE A 108 4.74 8.35 -4.95
CA PHE A 108 5.32 9.65 -4.62
C PHE A 108 4.62 10.34 -3.44
N SER A 109 3.41 9.89 -3.07
CA SER A 109 2.71 10.34 -1.86
C SER A 109 3.40 9.88 -0.57
N TYR A 110 4.31 8.91 -0.65
CA TYR A 110 5.13 8.49 0.48
C TYR A 110 6.28 9.47 0.72
N GLY A 111 6.10 10.37 1.70
CA GLY A 111 7.05 11.44 1.99
C GLY A 111 8.47 10.99 2.31
N THR A 112 8.62 9.84 2.97
CA THR A 112 9.94 9.30 3.31
C THR A 112 10.75 8.93 2.05
N LEU A 113 10.11 8.40 1.00
CA LEU A 113 10.76 8.16 -0.29
C LEU A 113 11.30 9.46 -0.86
N LEU A 114 10.49 10.52 -0.90
CA LEU A 114 10.92 11.82 -1.43
C LEU A 114 12.09 12.42 -0.64
N ILE A 115 12.09 12.26 0.68
CA ILE A 115 13.20 12.72 1.55
C ILE A 115 14.49 11.99 1.19
N PHE A 116 14.47 10.67 1.05
CA PHE A 116 15.66 9.89 0.70
C PHE A 116 16.16 10.18 -0.71
N LEU A 117 15.26 10.32 -1.69
CA LEU A 117 15.64 10.71 -3.05
C LEU A 117 16.29 12.10 -3.09
N ASN A 118 15.76 13.06 -2.32
CA ASN A 118 16.35 14.39 -2.21
C ASN A 118 17.75 14.35 -1.60
N TYR A 119 17.92 13.62 -0.49
CA TYR A 119 19.20 13.47 0.18
C TYR A 119 20.25 12.77 -0.72
N GLY A 120 19.83 11.72 -1.42
CA GLY A 120 20.66 10.99 -2.38
C GLY A 120 20.88 11.72 -3.71
N LYS A 121 20.27 12.90 -3.92
CA LYS A 121 20.28 13.65 -5.19
C LYS A 121 19.85 12.79 -6.38
N VAL A 122 18.90 11.88 -6.17
CA VAL A 122 18.38 10.97 -7.20
C VAL A 122 17.08 11.56 -7.77
N PRO A 123 17.02 11.88 -9.07
CA PRO A 123 15.76 12.27 -9.71
C PRO A 123 14.73 11.14 -9.62
N ILE A 124 13.47 11.48 -9.32
CA ILE A 124 12.37 10.51 -9.17
C ILE A 124 12.17 9.66 -10.43
N GLU A 125 12.36 10.23 -11.62
CA GLU A 125 12.27 9.51 -12.89
C GLU A 125 13.32 8.39 -12.99
N ARG A 126 14.54 8.64 -12.50
CA ARG A 126 15.60 7.62 -12.46
C ARG A 126 15.28 6.55 -11.42
N TRP A 127 14.69 6.94 -10.29
CA TRP A 127 14.22 5.99 -9.28
C TRP A 127 13.18 5.03 -9.86
N TYR A 128 12.17 5.54 -10.58
CA TYR A 128 11.16 4.68 -11.16
C TYR A 128 11.69 3.70 -12.21
N LYS A 129 12.60 4.13 -13.08
CA LYS A 129 13.25 3.23 -14.04
C LYS A 129 14.01 2.08 -13.36
N PHE A 130 14.57 2.33 -12.19
CA PHE A 130 15.26 1.32 -11.37
C PHE A 130 14.28 0.44 -10.59
N PHE A 131 13.28 1.05 -9.95
CA PHE A 131 12.39 0.35 -9.02
C PHE A 131 11.27 -0.43 -9.70
N LEU A 132 10.74 0.02 -10.84
CA LEU A 132 9.69 -0.69 -11.59
C LEU A 132 10.00 -2.18 -11.87
N PRO A 133 11.18 -2.55 -12.41
CA PRO A 133 11.51 -3.96 -12.61
C PRO A 133 11.65 -4.73 -11.28
N LEU A 134 12.18 -4.10 -10.23
CA LEU A 134 12.29 -4.69 -8.90
C LEU A 134 10.93 -4.92 -8.24
N MET A 135 10.00 -3.97 -8.43
CA MET A 135 8.63 -4.06 -7.96
C MET A 135 7.94 -5.29 -8.54
N GLY A 136 8.15 -5.59 -9.83
CA GLY A 136 7.66 -6.81 -10.45
C GLY A 136 8.19 -8.07 -9.78
N ILE A 137 9.50 -8.12 -9.48
CA ILE A 137 10.12 -9.25 -8.77
C ILE A 137 9.53 -9.39 -7.37
N PHE A 138 9.36 -8.30 -6.63
CA PHE A 138 8.75 -8.33 -5.29
C PHE A 138 7.30 -8.78 -5.32
N PHE A 139 6.50 -8.38 -6.32
CA PHE A 139 5.14 -8.89 -6.46
C PHE A 139 5.11 -10.39 -6.75
N ILE A 140 5.99 -10.88 -7.63
CA ILE A 140 6.10 -12.31 -7.90
C ILE A 140 6.44 -13.08 -6.62
N LEU A 141 7.43 -12.61 -5.85
CA LEU A 141 7.80 -13.23 -4.58
C LEU A 141 6.67 -13.16 -3.55
N ALA A 142 6.00 -12.02 -3.42
CA ALA A 142 4.85 -11.84 -2.53
C ALA A 142 3.73 -12.81 -2.87
N PHE A 143 3.41 -12.98 -4.15
CA PHE A 143 2.39 -13.91 -4.61
C PHE A 143 2.77 -15.37 -4.37
N ILE A 144 4.03 -15.74 -4.59
CA ILE A 144 4.53 -17.09 -4.28
C ILE A 144 4.42 -17.37 -2.78
N PHE A 145 4.92 -16.47 -1.93
CA PHE A 145 4.87 -16.66 -0.48
C PHE A 145 3.45 -16.65 0.06
N LEU A 146 2.57 -15.81 -0.48
CA LEU A 146 1.15 -15.80 -0.11
C LEU A 146 0.46 -17.10 -0.53
N ALA A 147 0.76 -17.62 -1.72
CA ALA A 147 0.25 -18.91 -2.17
C ALA A 147 0.69 -20.05 -1.24
N VAL A 148 1.97 -20.07 -0.85
CA VAL A 148 2.50 -21.06 0.10
C VAL A 148 1.79 -20.92 1.46
N ALA A 149 1.67 -19.70 1.99
CA ALA A 149 1.02 -19.44 3.27
C ALA A 149 -0.43 -19.97 3.29
N ILE A 150 -1.20 -19.69 2.24
CA ILE A 150 -2.59 -20.17 2.11
C ILE A 150 -2.64 -21.71 2.07
N ASN A 151 -1.73 -22.36 1.33
CA ASN A 151 -1.74 -23.83 1.18
C ASN A 151 -1.32 -24.57 2.45
N ILE A 152 -0.46 -23.99 3.29
CA ILE A 152 -0.07 -24.59 4.57
C ILE A 152 -1.06 -24.29 5.71
N GLY A 153 -2.12 -23.53 5.43
CA GLY A 153 -3.11 -23.13 6.43
C GLY A 153 -2.59 -22.12 7.45
N PHE A 154 -1.62 -21.29 7.06
CA PHE A 154 -1.13 -20.17 7.87
C PHE A 154 -2.23 -19.16 8.12
#